data_AF-A0A1H0ZLY9-F1
#
_entry.id   AF-A0A1H0ZLY9-F1
#
_cell.length_a   1.000
_cell.length_b   1.000
_cell.length_c   1.000
_cell.angle_alpha   90.00
_cell.angle_beta   90.00
_cell.angle_gamma   90.00
#
_symmetry.space_group_name_H-M   'P 1'
#
loop_
_entity.id
_entity.type
_entity.pdbx_description
1 polymer ?
#
loop_
_entity_poly.entity_id
_entity_poly.type
_entity_poly.pdbx_seq_one_letter_code
_entity_poly.pdbx_strand_id
1 'polypeptide(L)'
;MNELEQYRKDIDEIDQELTRLFELRLNTVLKVGRYKKQRNLPVLDASREQAVIEKNISRLTDKTFEPQVTKLFQSMMDITKETQTALLKSKP
;
A
#
# COMPACT_ATOMS: atom_id res chain seq x y z
N MET A 1 -29.75 15.83 8.92
CA MET A 1 -28.43 15.17 8.93
C MET A 1 -27.81 15.44 10.29
N ASN A 2 -27.45 14.42 11.06
CA ASN A 2 -26.79 14.60 12.36
C ASN A 2 -25.25 14.54 12.21
N GLU A 3 -24.51 14.86 13.28
CA GLU A 3 -23.03 14.89 13.25
C GLU A 3 -22.44 13.53 12.84
N LEU A 4 -23.05 12.42 13.27
CA LEU A 4 -22.60 11.07 12.90
C LEU A 4 -22.75 10.81 11.40
N GLU A 5 -23.85 11.26 10.79
CA GLU A 5 -24.06 11.14 9.34
C GLU A 5 -23.05 11.99 8.56
N GLN A 6 -22.69 13.17 9.08
CA GLN A 6 -21.65 14.00 8.46
C GLN A 6 -20.29 13.31 8.54
N TYR A 7 -19.89 12.78 9.69
CA TYR A 7 -18.63 12.03 9.82
C TYR A 7 -18.57 10.82 8.90
N ARG A 8 -19.69 10.11 8.70
CA ARG A 8 -19.74 8.98 7.77
C ARG A 8 -19.55 9.42 6.33
N LYS A 9 -20.17 10.53 5.93
CA LYS A 9 -19.96 11.10 4.60
C LYS A 9 -18.49 11.50 4.38
N ASP A 10 -17.87 12.13 5.37
CA ASP A 10 -16.46 12.50 5.30
C ASP A 10 -15.57 11.24 5.17
N ILE A 11 -15.89 10.16 5.89
CA ILE A 11 -15.21 8.86 5.76
C ILE A 11 -15.40 8.29 4.35
N ASP A 12 -16.61 8.30 3.80
CA ASP A 12 -16.88 7.78 2.45
C ASP A 12 -16.05 8.51 1.38
N GLU A 13 -15.89 9.82 1.50
CA GLU A 13 -15.06 10.63 0.60
C GLU A 13 -13.56 10.27 0.74
N ILE A 14 -13.09 10.06 1.98
CA ILE A 14 -11.72 9.60 2.25
C ILE A 14 -11.49 8.20 1.67
N ASP A 15 -12.44 7.28 1.84
CA ASP A 15 -12.33 5.90 1.36
C ASP A 15 -12.29 5.83 -0.17
N GLN A 16 -13.01 6.73 -0.85
CA GLN A 16 -12.93 6.89 -2.30
C GLN A 16 -11.51 7.29 -2.75
N GLU A 17 -10.89 8.26 -2.08
CA GLU A 17 -9.51 8.69 -2.33
C GLU A 17 -8.51 7.55 -2.04
N LEU A 18 -8.66 6.86 -0.90
CA LEU A 18 -7.83 5.73 -0.52
C LEU A 18 -7.89 4.60 -1.56
N THR A 19 -9.09 4.27 -2.05
CA THR A 19 -9.29 3.25 -3.08
C THR A 19 -8.57 3.60 -4.38
N ARG A 20 -8.75 4.85 -4.85
CA ARG A 20 -8.09 5.36 -6.06
C ARG A 20 -6.56 5.33 -5.92
N LEU A 21 -6.04 5.78 -4.78
CA LEU A 21 -4.59 5.80 -4.51
C LEU A 21 -4.02 4.39 -4.37
N PHE A 22 -4.77 3.47 -3.76
CA PHE A 22 -4.36 2.08 -3.62
C PHE A 22 -4.28 1.37 -4.96
N GLU A 23 -5.26 1.58 -5.84
CA GLU A 23 -5.23 1.05 -7.23
C GLU A 23 -4.03 1.59 -8.01
N LEU A 24 -3.75 2.90 -7.91
CA LEU A 24 -2.59 3.51 -8.55
C LEU A 24 -1.28 2.90 -8.02
N ARG A 25 -1.20 2.65 -6.71
CA ARG A 25 -0.06 1.99 -6.07
C ARG A 25 0.09 0.55 -6.60
N LEU A 26 -0.99 -0.23 -6.66
CA LEU A 26 -0.98 -1.61 -7.19
C LEU A 26 -0.43 -1.64 -8.63
N ASN A 27 -0.96 -0.80 -9.51
CA ASN A 27 -0.49 -0.69 -10.89
C ASN A 27 1.00 -0.35 -10.98
N THR A 28 1.49 0.53 -10.09
CA THR A 28 2.91 0.88 -10.02
C THR A 28 3.76 -0.29 -9.53
N VAL A 29 3.31 -1.00 -8.51
CA VAL A 29 4.01 -2.17 -7.97
C VAL A 29 4.06 -3.31 -8.98
N LEU A 30 3.03 -3.50 -9.81
CA LEU A 30 3.06 -4.45 -10.92
C LEU A 30 4.10 -4.09 -11.98
N LYS A 31 4.27 -2.80 -12.32
CA LYS A 31 5.34 -2.34 -13.21
C LYS A 31 6.72 -2.65 -12.63
N VAL A 32 6.92 -2.41 -11.33
CA VAL A 32 8.16 -2.78 -10.61
C VAL A 32 8.40 -4.30 -10.66
N GLY A 33 7.37 -5.11 -10.43
CA GLY A 33 7.46 -6.57 -10.51
C GLY A 33 7.88 -7.06 -11.89
N ARG A 34 7.29 -6.49 -12.96
CA ARG A 34 7.69 -6.79 -14.35
C ARG A 34 9.13 -6.37 -14.64
N TYR A 35 9.54 -5.18 -14.17
CA TYR A 35 10.92 -4.69 -14.30
C TYR A 35 11.93 -5.64 -13.64
N LYS A 36 11.64 -6.07 -12.40
CA LYS A 36 12.45 -7.03 -11.65
C LYS A 36 12.53 -8.39 -12.36
N LYS A 37 11.40 -8.91 -12.85
CA LYS A 37 11.34 -10.18 -13.62
C LYS A 37 12.25 -10.15 -14.84
N GLN A 38 12.17 -9.08 -15.66
CA GLN A 38 12.98 -8.94 -16.86
C GLN A 38 14.50 -8.92 -16.59
N ARG A 39 14.90 -8.61 -15.35
CA ARG A 39 16.30 -8.46 -14.93
C ARG A 39 16.74 -9.52 -13.92
N ASN A 40 15.91 -10.54 -13.66
CA ASN A 40 16.17 -11.58 -12.65
C ASN A 40 16.48 -11.01 -11.25
N LEU A 41 15.84 -9.91 -10.87
CA LEU A 41 16.00 -9.29 -9.55
C LEU A 41 15.00 -9.89 -8.54
N PRO A 42 15.38 -10.00 -7.25
CA PRO A 42 14.50 -10.51 -6.21
C PRO A 42 13.28 -9.60 -5.99
N VAL A 43 12.11 -10.22 -5.87
CA VAL A 43 10.85 -9.52 -5.62
C VAL A 43 10.81 -8.95 -4.20
N LEU A 44 11.27 -9.74 -3.22
CA LEU A 44 11.35 -9.36 -1.82
C LEU A 44 12.55 -8.43 -1.56
N ASP A 45 12.29 -7.31 -0.90
CA ASP A 45 13.32 -6.38 -0.45
C ASP A 45 12.90 -5.81 0.92
N ALA A 46 13.25 -6.54 1.99
CA ALA A 46 12.88 -6.16 3.35
C ALA A 46 13.45 -4.79 3.76
N SER A 47 14.64 -4.44 3.25
CA SER A 47 15.24 -3.12 3.52
C SER A 47 14.40 -1.99 2.92
N ARG A 48 13.86 -2.21 1.73
CA ARG A 48 12.98 -1.25 1.06
C ARG A 48 11.65 -1.10 1.79
N GLU A 49 11.09 -2.19 2.30
CA GLU A 49 9.82 -2.23 3.04
C GLU A 49 9.92 -1.42 4.34
N GLN A 50 10.95 -1.69 5.13
CA GLN A 50 11.25 -0.96 6.36
C GLN A 50 11.38 0.56 6.10
N ALA A 51 12.12 0.94 5.05
CA ALA A 51 12.28 2.34 4.66
C ALA A 51 10.97 3.00 4.20
N VAL A 52 10.01 2.26 3.62
CA VAL A 52 8.67 2.83 3.34
C VAL A 52 7.93 3.12 4.64
N ILE A 53 7.93 2.18 5.58
CA ILE A 53 7.21 2.31 6.85
C ILE A 53 7.74 3.52 7.61
N GLU A 54 9.06 3.59 7.84
CA GLU A 54 9.71 4.70 8.54
C GLU A 54 9.43 6.05 7.88
N LYS A 55 9.49 6.11 6.54
CA LYS A 55 9.19 7.34 5.81
C LYS A 55 7.73 7.78 6.02
N ASN A 56 6.77 6.87 6.08
CA ASN A 56 5.38 7.24 6.30
C ASN A 56 5.06 7.55 7.76
N ILE A 57 5.69 6.87 8.71
CA ILE A 57 5.66 7.27 10.13
C ILE A 57 6.20 8.69 10.28
N SER A 58 7.31 9.03 9.60
CA SER A 58 7.90 10.37 9.68
C SER A 58 6.95 11.48 9.20
N ARG A 59 6.03 11.16 8.27
CA ARG A 59 5.04 12.10 7.71
C ARG A 59 3.82 12.34 8.60
N LEU A 60 3.61 11.52 9.63
CA LEU A 60 2.50 11.72 10.56
C LEU A 60 2.69 13.03 11.34
N THR A 61 1.64 13.84 11.38
CA THR A 61 1.57 14.99 12.29
C THR A 61 1.37 14.52 13.73
N ASP A 62 0.46 13.56 13.94
CA ASP A 62 0.23 12.92 15.23
C ASP A 62 0.89 11.53 15.27
N LYS A 63 1.94 11.41 16.10
CA LYS A 63 2.72 10.17 16.24
C LYS A 63 2.00 9.07 17.00
N THR A 64 0.88 9.37 17.67
CA THR A 64 0.08 8.33 18.35
C THR A 64 -0.51 7.30 17.36
N PHE A 65 -0.61 7.65 16.08
CA PHE A 65 -1.06 6.76 15.01
C PHE A 65 0.04 5.89 14.38
N GLU A 66 1.28 5.95 14.89
CA GLU A 66 2.39 5.15 14.37
C GLU A 66 2.09 3.63 14.31
N PRO A 67 1.51 2.99 15.34
CA PRO A 67 1.18 1.57 15.29
C PRO A 67 0.20 1.22 14.15
N GLN A 68 -0.80 2.08 13.92
CA GLN A 68 -1.84 1.90 12.91
C GLN A 68 -1.26 2.07 11.51
N VAL A 69 -0.42 3.09 11.31
CA VAL A 69 0.24 3.36 10.03
C VAL A 69 1.25 2.25 9.69
N THR A 70 2.01 1.77 10.66
CA THR A 70 2.90 0.61 10.49
C THR A 70 2.12 -0.60 9.99
N LYS A 71 1.02 -0.94 10.66
CA LYS A 71 0.16 -2.07 10.28
C LYS A 71 -0.42 -1.89 8.88
N LEU A 72 -0.91 -0.69 8.55
CA LEU A 72 -1.48 -0.38 7.23
C LEU A 72 -0.46 -0.61 6.12
N PHE A 73 0.76 -0.07 6.26
CA PHE A 73 1.79 -0.21 5.23
C PHE A 73 2.30 -1.64 5.10
N GLN A 74 2.43 -2.38 6.20
CA GLN A 74 2.77 -3.79 6.17
C GLN A 74 1.71 -4.60 5.40
N SER A 75 0.42 -4.45 5.76
CA SER A 75 -0.67 -5.15 5.06
C SER A 75 -0.74 -4.78 3.58
N MET A 76 -0.56 -3.51 3.22
CA MET A 76 -0.50 -3.10 1.81
C MET A 76 0.65 -3.77 1.07
N MET A 77 1.82 -3.94 1.69
CA MET A 77 2.95 -4.63 1.05
C MET A 77 2.64 -6.10 0.82
N ASP A 78 2.07 -6.77 1.82
CA ASP A 78 1.74 -8.19 1.75
C ASP A 78 0.72 -8.49 0.64
N ILE A 79 -0.36 -7.71 0.55
CA ILE A 79 -1.34 -7.79 -0.54
C ILE A 79 -0.66 -7.64 -1.91
N THR A 80 0.27 -6.68 -2.03
CA THR A 80 0.95 -6.46 -3.31
C THR A 80 1.95 -7.56 -3.68
N LYS A 81 2.61 -8.20 -2.71
CA LYS A 81 3.49 -9.35 -2.94
C LYS A 81 2.69 -10.55 -3.43
N GLU A 82 1.53 -10.81 -2.85
CA GLU A 82 0.62 -11.87 -3.29
C GLU A 82 0.18 -11.63 -4.73
N THR A 83 -0.23 -10.40 -5.05
CA THR A 83 -0.65 -10.00 -6.40
C THR A 83 0.48 -10.17 -7.42
N GLN A 84 1.71 -9.74 -7.08
CA GLN A 84 2.88 -9.94 -7.92
C GLN A 84 3.18 -11.42 -8.12
N THR A 85 3.14 -12.22 -7.06
CA THR A 85 3.44 -13.67 -7.11
C THR A 85 2.43 -14.41 -7.97
N ALA A 86 1.14 -14.10 -7.83
CA ALA A 86 0.08 -14.66 -8.68
C ALA A 86 0.31 -14.33 -10.17
N LEU A 87 0.66 -13.08 -10.48
CA LEU A 87 0.95 -12.64 -11.85
C LEU A 87 2.25 -13.24 -12.43
N LEU A 88 3.20 -13.60 -11.57
CA LEU A 88 4.43 -14.29 -11.99
C LEU A 88 4.20 -15.77 -12.29
N LYS A 89 3.27 -16.42 -11.57
CA LYS A 89 2.88 -17.83 -11.75
C LYS A 89 1.90 -18.07 -12.91
N SER A 90 1.13 -17.07 -13.31
CA SER A 90 0.06 -17.22 -14.32
C SER A 90 0.51 -17.03 -15.79
N LYS A 91 1.81 -17.05 -16.08
CA LYS A 91 2.31 -17.01 -17.48
C LYS A 91 2.74 -18.42 -17.91
N PRO A 92 2.13 -19.03 -18.96
CA PRO A 92 2.73 -20.14 -19.68
C PRO A 92 4.01 -19.68 -20.42
#